data_AF-A0A927JEM5-F1
#
_entry.id   AF-A0A927JEM5-F1
#
_cell.length_a   1.000
_cell.length_b   1.000
_cell.length_c   1.000
_cell.angle_alpha   90.00
_cell.angle_beta   90.00
_cell.angle_gamma   90.00
#
_symmetry.space_group_name_H-M   'P 1'
#
loop_
_entity.id
_entity.type
_entity.pdbx_description
1 polymer ?
#
loop_
_entity_poly.entity_id
_entity_poly.type
_entity_poly.pdbx_seq_one_letter_code
_entity_poly.pdbx_strand_id
1 'polypeptide(L)'
;MNLRHMRRSALVVPAILILGIAGCGSDDADLPASVTTPEMSPQSAATGADLPDEEPGATENVPSGPEIEETPLQPAPSRPDNNTSRGGSGSAFSGTLGPAAKQSGDGTFLSVTGIRVGEHNGFTRIVVDLAGQGDQPGYDLRYVDAAYAAGSGDPIAVSGDAILAFNVTGWGYPFDTGVDPYSGPKTIGGPASGSVAEIEVGTFNEGVAQMFVGVRGGQREFTAMTLTNPPRVVLDISD
;
A
#
# COMPACT_ATOMS: atom_id res chain seq x y z
N MET A 1 -38.39 -17.35 40.60
CA MET A 1 -38.09 -15.99 41.10
C MET A 1 -36.71 -15.97 41.74
N ASN A 2 -35.73 -15.30 41.13
CA ASN A 2 -34.53 -14.83 41.81
C ASN A 2 -34.10 -13.51 41.15
N LEU A 3 -34.58 -12.42 41.73
CA LEU A 3 -34.30 -11.04 41.34
C LEU A 3 -33.15 -10.54 42.21
N ARG A 4 -31.98 -10.25 41.62
CA ARG A 4 -30.88 -9.59 42.33
C ARG A 4 -30.29 -8.45 41.51
N HIS A 5 -30.78 -7.27 41.85
CA HIS A 5 -30.13 -5.96 41.94
C HIS A 5 -29.13 -5.51 40.87
N MET A 6 -29.68 -4.75 39.93
CA MET A 6 -29.00 -3.78 39.07
C MET A 6 -28.47 -2.61 39.92
N ARG A 7 -27.15 -2.53 40.14
CA ARG A 7 -26.51 -1.34 40.74
C ARG A 7 -26.38 -0.26 39.66
N ARG A 8 -27.20 0.78 39.78
CA ARG A 8 -27.08 2.02 39.00
C ARG A 8 -25.95 2.86 39.60
N SER A 9 -24.83 2.97 38.89
CA SER A 9 -23.77 3.93 39.22
C SER A 9 -24.12 5.27 38.60
N ALA A 10 -24.34 6.29 39.43
CA ALA A 10 -24.56 7.67 39.03
C ALA A 10 -23.29 8.51 39.26
N LEU A 11 -22.86 9.18 38.19
CA LEU A 11 -22.43 10.58 38.07
C LEU A 11 -21.44 11.17 39.10
N VAL A 12 -20.29 11.66 38.61
CA VAL A 12 -19.77 13.00 38.95
C VAL A 12 -19.00 13.55 37.73
N VAL A 13 -19.48 14.65 37.16
CA VAL A 13 -18.75 15.47 36.17
C VAL A 13 -18.26 16.72 36.91
N PRO A 14 -16.94 16.98 37.00
CA PRO A 14 -16.46 18.25 37.53
C PRO A 14 -16.52 19.33 36.44
N ALA A 15 -17.29 20.38 36.71
CA ALA A 15 -17.29 21.64 35.97
C ALA A 15 -15.95 22.37 36.19
N ILE A 16 -15.21 22.65 35.12
CA ILE A 16 -13.99 23.46 35.16
C ILE A 16 -14.38 24.92 34.92
N LEU A 17 -14.03 25.74 35.92
CA LEU A 17 -14.24 27.17 36.05
C LEU A 17 -13.26 27.92 35.13
N ILE A 18 -13.79 28.76 34.22
CA ILE A 18 -13.02 29.66 33.37
C ILE A 18 -12.71 30.93 34.17
N LEU A 19 -11.43 31.23 34.38
CA LEU A 19 -10.96 32.48 34.98
C LEU A 19 -10.48 33.42 33.87
N GLY A 20 -11.28 34.47 33.61
CA GLY A 20 -10.91 35.56 32.71
C GLY A 20 -9.97 36.54 33.40
N ILE A 21 -8.94 36.98 32.68
CA ILE A 21 -8.08 38.10 33.08
C ILE A 21 -8.28 39.19 32.03
N ALA A 22 -8.91 40.29 32.45
CA ALA A 22 -8.93 41.54 31.72
C ALA A 22 -7.57 42.24 31.94
N GLY A 23 -6.83 42.46 30.86
CA GLY A 23 -5.64 43.32 30.83
C GLY A 23 -5.85 44.38 29.76
N CYS A 24 -6.06 45.62 30.18
CA CYS A 24 -6.15 46.81 29.36
C CYS A 24 -4.81 47.53 29.47
N GLY A 25 -4.15 47.82 28.35
CA GLY A 25 -2.88 48.55 28.30
C GLY A 25 -2.62 49.01 26.87
N SER A 26 -2.94 50.27 26.62
CA SER A 26 -2.76 51.01 25.38
C SER A 26 -1.36 51.62 25.31
N ASP A 27 -0.60 51.30 24.26
CA ASP A 27 0.57 52.07 23.84
C ASP A 27 0.47 52.33 22.33
N ASP A 28 0.26 53.60 22.02
CA ASP A 28 0.28 54.21 20.68
C ASP A 28 1.70 54.67 20.33
N ALA A 29 1.97 54.72 19.02
CA ALA A 29 3.09 55.36 18.33
C ALA A 29 4.46 54.65 18.35
N ASP A 30 4.83 54.01 17.23
CA ASP A 30 5.61 54.69 16.19
C ASP A 30 5.70 53.81 14.93
N LEU A 31 5.22 54.32 13.78
CA LEU A 31 5.41 53.71 12.47
C LEU A 31 6.51 54.48 11.74
N PRO A 32 7.48 53.78 11.14
CA PRO A 32 7.88 54.24 9.81
C PRO A 32 8.03 53.12 8.76
N ALA A 33 7.74 53.58 7.54
CA ALA A 33 8.29 53.14 6.26
C ALA A 33 7.72 51.87 5.61
N SER A 34 6.81 52.16 4.66
CA SER A 34 6.50 51.44 3.43
C SER A 34 7.56 50.46 2.94
N VAL A 35 7.19 49.18 2.86
CA VAL A 35 7.88 48.20 2.03
C VAL A 35 7.15 48.12 0.69
N THR A 36 7.85 48.56 -0.34
CA THR A 36 7.48 48.56 -1.75
C THR A 36 7.33 47.14 -2.26
N THR A 37 6.18 46.84 -2.85
CA THR A 37 5.89 45.63 -3.63
C THR A 37 6.65 45.72 -4.97
N PRO A 38 7.33 44.66 -5.45
CA PRO A 38 7.74 44.61 -6.84
C PRO A 38 6.51 44.29 -7.69
N GLU A 39 6.04 45.31 -8.41
CA GLU A 39 5.11 45.19 -9.53
C GLU A 39 5.83 44.49 -10.69
N MET A 40 5.39 43.27 -11.03
CA MET A 40 5.88 42.57 -12.22
C MET A 40 4.83 42.74 -13.33
N SER A 41 4.99 43.79 -14.13
CA SER A 41 4.20 44.00 -15.34
C SER A 41 4.60 42.98 -16.43
N PRO A 42 3.65 42.47 -17.23
CA PRO A 42 3.93 41.62 -18.36
C PRO A 42 4.44 42.44 -19.56
N GLN A 43 5.61 42.10 -20.09
CA GLN A 43 6.10 42.62 -21.36
C GLN A 43 5.65 41.71 -22.51
N SER A 44 4.66 42.17 -23.28
CA SER A 44 4.47 41.73 -24.66
C SER A 44 5.30 42.59 -25.59
N ALA A 45 6.08 41.96 -26.47
CA ALA A 45 6.54 42.55 -27.71
C ALA A 45 6.36 41.52 -28.82
N ALA A 46 5.58 41.90 -29.83
CA ALA A 46 5.33 41.17 -31.07
C ALA A 46 6.25 41.68 -32.19
N THR A 47 6.15 41.00 -33.35
CA THR A 47 6.71 41.30 -34.69
C THR A 47 8.00 40.52 -34.98
N GLY A 48 8.14 39.73 -36.04
CA GLY A 48 7.29 39.39 -37.17
C GLY A 48 8.17 38.86 -38.32
N ALA A 49 7.66 37.86 -39.05
CA ALA A 49 8.01 37.39 -40.41
C ALA A 49 9.49 37.04 -40.73
N ASP A 50 9.74 35.78 -41.15
CA ASP A 50 9.90 35.47 -42.58
C ASP A 50 9.88 33.94 -42.82
N LEU A 51 9.16 33.52 -43.86
CA LEU A 51 9.15 32.16 -44.42
C LEU A 51 10.28 32.05 -45.46
N PRO A 52 10.74 30.83 -45.81
CA PRO A 52 10.30 30.37 -47.12
C PRO A 52 9.92 28.88 -47.19
N ASP A 53 9.04 28.64 -48.18
CA ASP A 53 8.69 27.40 -48.87
C ASP A 53 9.85 26.43 -49.11
N GLU A 54 9.61 25.12 -48.93
CA GLU A 54 9.87 24.12 -49.98
C GLU A 54 9.24 22.74 -49.63
N GLU A 55 8.31 22.30 -50.48
CA GLU A 55 7.88 20.90 -50.74
C GLU A 55 8.02 20.70 -52.27
N PRO A 56 8.04 19.50 -52.88
CA PRO A 56 8.20 18.13 -52.36
C PRO A 56 9.33 17.33 -53.06
N GLY A 57 9.71 16.21 -52.46
CA GLY A 57 10.55 15.18 -53.11
C GLY A 57 10.09 13.79 -52.73
N ALA A 58 9.21 13.21 -53.54
CA ALA A 58 8.89 11.79 -53.52
C ALA A 58 9.94 11.01 -54.34
N THR A 59 10.53 9.97 -53.76
CA THR A 59 10.93 8.80 -54.54
C THR A 59 10.93 7.54 -53.71
N GLU A 60 10.31 6.54 -54.31
CA GLU A 60 10.16 5.15 -53.92
C GLU A 60 11.50 4.48 -53.59
N ASN A 61 11.52 3.59 -52.59
CA ASN A 61 12.20 2.31 -52.77
C ASN A 61 11.68 1.25 -51.78
N VAL A 62 10.88 0.34 -52.31
CA VAL A 62 10.52 -0.94 -51.67
C VAL A 62 11.54 -1.98 -52.13
N PRO A 63 12.30 -2.62 -51.21
CA PRO A 63 12.94 -3.88 -51.52
C PRO A 63 12.05 -5.03 -51.05
N SER A 64 11.65 -5.85 -52.02
CA SER A 64 11.06 -7.18 -51.82
C SER A 64 12.13 -8.23 -51.52
N GLY A 65 11.86 -9.09 -50.54
CA GLY A 65 12.34 -10.48 -50.45
C GLY A 65 13.39 -10.80 -49.37
N PRO A 66 13.53 -12.07 -48.91
CA PRO A 66 12.94 -13.29 -49.47
C PRO A 66 12.08 -14.15 -48.50
N GLU A 67 11.16 -14.89 -49.12
CA GLU A 67 10.89 -16.33 -48.97
C GLU A 67 10.84 -16.94 -47.55
N ILE A 68 9.62 -17.23 -47.08
CA ILE A 68 9.37 -18.11 -45.93
C ILE A 68 9.56 -19.55 -46.41
N GLU A 69 10.64 -20.18 -45.96
CA GLU A 69 10.88 -21.60 -46.14
C GLU A 69 9.98 -22.37 -45.15
N GLU A 70 8.88 -22.96 -45.65
CA GLU A 70 7.99 -23.79 -44.85
C GLU A 70 8.72 -25.08 -44.43
N THR A 71 9.11 -25.13 -43.16
CA THR A 71 9.60 -26.35 -42.52
C THR A 71 8.43 -27.36 -42.40
N PRO A 72 8.57 -28.62 -42.86
CA PRO A 72 7.51 -29.62 -42.77
C PRO A 72 7.13 -29.92 -41.31
N LEU A 73 5.82 -29.95 -41.05
CA LEU A 73 5.20 -30.38 -39.80
C LEU A 73 5.60 -31.84 -39.46
N GLN A 74 6.45 -32.01 -38.44
CA GLN A 74 6.61 -33.30 -37.79
C GLN A 74 5.47 -33.50 -36.76
N PRO A 75 4.79 -34.65 -36.71
CA PRO A 75 3.78 -34.92 -35.70
C PRO A 75 4.43 -34.99 -34.30
N ALA A 76 3.88 -34.22 -33.36
CA ALA A 76 4.31 -34.24 -31.97
C ALA A 76 4.10 -35.65 -31.36
N PRO A 77 5.05 -36.17 -30.56
CA PRO A 77 4.88 -37.46 -29.90
C PRO A 77 3.77 -37.36 -28.84
N SER A 78 2.79 -38.26 -28.94
CA SER A 78 1.71 -38.43 -27.96
C SER A 78 2.31 -38.78 -26.59
N ARG A 79 2.18 -37.87 -25.63
CA ARG A 79 2.52 -38.13 -24.23
C ARG A 79 1.49 -39.09 -23.64
N PRO A 80 1.89 -40.13 -22.88
CA PRO A 80 0.93 -41.06 -22.29
C PRO A 80 0.07 -40.35 -21.24
N ASP A 81 -1.24 -40.59 -21.34
CA ASP A 81 -2.25 -40.18 -20.36
C ASP A 81 -1.98 -40.90 -19.03
N ASN A 82 -1.20 -40.26 -18.15
CA ASN A 82 -1.27 -40.61 -16.73
C ASN A 82 -2.51 -39.92 -16.15
N ASN A 83 -3.66 -40.56 -16.38
CA ASN A 83 -4.81 -40.47 -15.49
C ASN A 83 -4.42 -41.13 -14.15
N THR A 84 -3.64 -40.40 -13.36
CA THR A 84 -3.43 -40.69 -11.95
C THR A 84 -4.45 -39.86 -11.19
N SER A 85 -5.49 -40.55 -10.74
CA SER A 85 -6.46 -40.15 -9.72
C SER A 85 -6.03 -38.91 -8.92
N ARG A 86 -6.54 -37.73 -9.28
CA ARG A 86 -6.38 -36.52 -8.47
C ARG A 86 -7.38 -36.59 -7.32
N GLY A 87 -7.12 -37.50 -6.39
CA GLY A 87 -7.58 -37.35 -5.01
C GLY A 87 -6.99 -36.04 -4.50
N GLY A 88 -7.86 -35.13 -4.06
CA GLY A 88 -7.47 -33.85 -3.51
C GLY A 88 -6.56 -34.05 -2.30
N SER A 89 -5.25 -34.09 -2.53
CA SER A 89 -4.28 -33.74 -1.51
C SER A 89 -4.21 -32.22 -1.50
N GLY A 90 -5.26 -31.58 -0.97
CA GLY A 90 -5.13 -30.21 -0.51
C GLY A 90 -3.97 -30.21 0.47
N SER A 91 -2.91 -29.46 0.16
CA SER A 91 -1.94 -29.11 1.18
C SER A 91 -2.74 -28.50 2.31
N ALA A 92 -2.81 -29.19 3.45
CA ALA A 92 -3.49 -28.66 4.61
C ALA A 92 -2.73 -27.39 4.98
N PHE A 93 -3.30 -26.24 4.62
CA PHE A 93 -2.80 -24.95 5.06
C PHE A 93 -2.77 -24.99 6.59
N SER A 94 -1.62 -24.70 7.18
CA SER A 94 -1.43 -24.76 8.63
C SER A 94 -1.07 -23.37 9.13
N GLY A 95 -2.10 -22.54 9.30
CA GLY A 95 -1.94 -21.17 9.75
C GLY A 95 -2.54 -20.92 11.12
N THR A 96 -2.79 -19.64 11.40
CA THR A 96 -3.45 -19.17 12.62
C THR A 96 -4.60 -18.22 12.27
N LEU A 97 -5.63 -18.20 13.11
CA LEU A 97 -6.64 -17.12 13.14
C LEU A 97 -6.29 -16.02 14.15
N GLY A 98 -5.39 -16.32 15.09
CA GLY A 98 -4.96 -15.40 16.13
C GLY A 98 -3.87 -14.43 15.66
N PRO A 99 -3.50 -13.45 16.51
CA PRO A 99 -2.44 -12.49 16.19
C PRO A 99 -1.11 -13.18 15.90
N ALA A 100 -0.33 -12.59 14.98
CA ALA A 100 1.05 -12.99 14.70
C ALA A 100 1.94 -11.76 14.58
N ALA A 101 3.11 -11.81 15.21
CA ALA A 101 4.05 -10.70 15.14
C ALA A 101 5.50 -11.20 15.07
N LYS A 102 6.33 -10.42 14.39
CA LYS A 102 7.78 -10.54 14.39
C LYS A 102 8.37 -9.16 14.59
N GLN A 103 9.28 -9.03 15.56
CA GLN A 103 9.99 -7.77 15.78
C GLN A 103 10.98 -7.50 14.64
N SER A 104 11.09 -6.24 14.24
CA SER A 104 12.14 -5.78 13.33
C SER A 104 13.49 -5.76 14.06
N GLY A 105 14.58 -5.92 13.32
CA GLY A 105 15.94 -5.85 13.88
C GLY A 105 16.42 -4.43 14.11
N ASP A 106 17.36 -4.27 15.03
CA ASP A 106 18.01 -2.99 15.31
C ASP A 106 18.66 -2.40 14.05
N GLY A 107 18.55 -1.08 13.87
CA GLY A 107 19.13 -0.38 12.72
C GLY A 107 18.45 -0.68 11.38
N THR A 108 17.26 -1.27 11.39
CA THR A 108 16.42 -1.48 10.20
C THR A 108 15.63 -0.21 9.87
N PHE A 109 15.88 0.35 8.69
CA PHE A 109 15.16 1.49 8.12
C PHE A 109 14.85 1.17 6.66
N LEU A 110 13.65 0.67 6.40
CA LEU A 110 13.24 0.17 5.09
C LEU A 110 12.04 0.94 4.53
N SER A 111 12.08 1.30 3.26
CA SER A 111 10.91 1.79 2.54
C SER A 111 10.20 0.62 1.86
N VAL A 112 8.86 0.62 1.91
CA VAL A 112 8.06 -0.24 1.02
C VAL A 112 8.29 0.23 -0.40
N THR A 113 8.65 -0.66 -1.31
CA THR A 113 8.90 -0.35 -2.72
C THR A 113 7.94 -1.06 -3.65
N GLY A 114 7.29 -2.12 -3.19
CA GLY A 114 6.34 -2.90 -3.97
C GLY A 114 5.36 -3.64 -3.08
N ILE A 115 4.12 -3.76 -3.54
CA ILE A 115 3.09 -4.58 -2.91
C ILE A 115 2.45 -5.40 -4.03
N ARG A 116 2.41 -6.73 -3.85
CA ARG A 116 1.85 -7.66 -4.84
C ARG A 116 0.96 -8.67 -4.15
N VAL A 117 -0.10 -9.09 -4.85
CA VAL A 117 -0.98 -10.17 -4.45
C VAL A 117 -1.09 -11.19 -5.59
N GLY A 118 -1.08 -12.47 -5.26
CA GLY A 118 -1.19 -13.55 -6.25
C GLY A 118 -1.77 -14.83 -5.66
N GLU A 119 -2.58 -15.51 -6.46
CA GLU A 119 -3.20 -16.79 -6.09
C GLU A 119 -2.19 -17.93 -6.22
N HIS A 120 -2.22 -18.86 -5.26
CA HIS A 120 -1.46 -20.10 -5.23
C HIS A 120 -2.42 -21.26 -4.92
N ASN A 121 -1.93 -22.50 -4.99
CA ASN A 121 -2.76 -23.66 -4.65
C ASN A 121 -3.06 -23.69 -3.15
N GLY A 122 -4.31 -23.37 -2.77
CA GLY A 122 -4.81 -23.45 -1.40
C GLY A 122 -4.58 -22.19 -0.56
N PHE A 123 -4.01 -21.14 -1.14
CA PHE A 123 -3.82 -19.85 -0.47
C PHE A 123 -3.59 -18.72 -1.47
N THR A 124 -3.85 -17.49 -1.03
CA THR A 124 -3.44 -16.26 -1.69
C THR A 124 -2.25 -15.65 -0.96
N ARG A 125 -1.21 -15.27 -1.71
CA ARG A 125 0.02 -14.66 -1.19
C ARG A 125 0.05 -13.17 -1.42
N ILE A 126 0.38 -12.43 -0.37
CA ILE A 126 0.73 -11.01 -0.39
C ILE A 126 2.23 -10.89 -0.14
N VAL A 127 2.92 -10.09 -0.96
CA VAL A 127 4.35 -9.79 -0.81
C VAL A 127 4.54 -8.29 -0.75
N VAL A 128 5.18 -7.85 0.32
CA VAL A 128 5.64 -6.46 0.50
C VAL A 128 7.15 -6.45 0.29
N ASP A 129 7.59 -5.84 -0.81
CA ASP A 129 9.01 -5.61 -1.09
C ASP A 129 9.49 -4.39 -0.33
N LEU A 130 10.71 -4.51 0.20
CA LEU A 130 11.34 -3.50 1.01
C LEU A 130 12.75 -3.22 0.50
N ALA A 131 13.23 -1.99 0.68
CA ALA A 131 14.62 -1.62 0.42
C ALA A 131 15.05 -0.47 1.34
N GLY A 132 16.35 -0.36 1.60
CA GLY A 132 16.91 0.64 2.51
C GLY A 132 18.06 0.06 3.33
N GLN A 133 18.19 0.52 4.57
CA GLN A 133 19.22 0.06 5.51
C GLN A 133 18.70 -1.08 6.40
N GLY A 134 19.55 -2.09 6.61
CA GLY A 134 19.18 -3.31 7.34
C GLY A 134 18.40 -4.31 6.48
N ASP A 135 18.17 -5.51 7.01
CA ASP A 135 17.50 -6.60 6.28
C ASP A 135 16.50 -7.38 7.14
N GLN A 136 16.19 -6.89 8.34
CA GLN A 136 15.34 -7.57 9.31
C GLN A 136 14.01 -6.81 9.50
N PRO A 137 13.12 -6.78 8.50
CA PRO A 137 11.79 -6.21 8.72
C PRO A 137 11.01 -7.03 9.74
N GLY A 138 10.04 -6.39 10.37
CA GLY A 138 9.07 -7.04 11.24
C GLY A 138 7.65 -6.91 10.71
N TYR A 139 6.71 -7.50 11.42
CA TYR A 139 5.29 -7.38 11.14
C TYR A 139 4.44 -7.54 12.41
N ASP A 140 3.23 -6.98 12.38
CA ASP A 140 2.15 -7.21 13.34
C ASP A 140 0.85 -7.43 12.56
N LEU A 141 0.24 -8.59 12.77
CA LEU A 141 -0.94 -9.08 12.06
C LEU A 141 -2.04 -9.43 13.05
N ARG A 142 -3.23 -8.86 12.86
CA ARG A 142 -4.41 -9.16 13.68
C ARG A 142 -5.70 -8.82 12.94
N TYR A 143 -6.73 -9.64 13.14
CA TYR A 143 -8.07 -9.27 12.70
C TYR A 143 -8.62 -8.10 13.53
N VAL A 144 -9.32 -7.18 12.88
CA VAL A 144 -9.94 -6.00 13.49
C VAL A 144 -11.37 -5.84 12.99
N ASP A 145 -12.22 -5.20 13.80
CA ASP A 145 -13.61 -4.94 13.43
C ASP A 145 -13.75 -3.77 12.44
N ALA A 146 -12.79 -2.84 12.44
CA ALA A 146 -12.76 -1.69 11.55
C ALA A 146 -11.31 -1.21 11.34
N ALA A 147 -11.04 -0.66 10.16
CA ALA A 147 -9.75 -0.06 9.81
C ALA A 147 -9.78 1.45 10.02
N TYR A 148 -8.71 1.97 10.64
CA TYR A 148 -8.51 3.40 10.87
C TYR A 148 -7.08 3.79 10.53
N ALA A 149 -6.91 4.94 9.89
CA ALA A 149 -5.62 5.53 9.59
C ALA A 149 -4.87 5.84 10.89
N ALA A 150 -3.62 5.38 11.02
CA ALA A 150 -2.82 5.73 12.18
C ALA A 150 -2.50 7.23 12.18
N GLY A 151 -2.49 7.85 13.37
CA GLY A 151 -2.29 9.29 13.52
C GLY A 151 -3.59 10.10 13.44
N SER A 152 -4.32 10.06 12.32
CA SER A 152 -5.55 10.84 12.17
C SER A 152 -6.78 10.18 12.80
N GLY A 153 -6.84 8.84 12.79
CA GLY A 153 -8.01 8.08 13.23
C GLY A 153 -9.16 8.05 12.23
N ASP A 154 -8.96 8.55 11.00
CA ASP A 154 -9.99 8.52 9.97
C ASP A 154 -10.32 7.08 9.55
N PRO A 155 -11.60 6.76 9.29
CA PRO A 155 -11.98 5.42 8.84
C PRO A 155 -11.40 5.13 7.45
N ILE A 156 -10.88 3.92 7.28
CA ILE A 156 -10.45 3.38 5.99
C ILE A 156 -11.49 2.32 5.59
N ALA A 157 -12.14 2.52 4.44
CA ALA A 157 -13.03 1.51 3.89
C ALA A 157 -12.18 0.36 3.33
N VAL A 158 -12.51 -0.86 3.72
CA VAL A 158 -11.85 -2.08 3.24
C VAL A 158 -12.94 -3.08 2.83
N SER A 159 -12.91 -3.52 1.59
CA SER A 159 -13.80 -4.54 1.04
C SER A 159 -13.53 -5.91 1.66
N GLY A 160 -14.53 -6.79 1.68
CA GLY A 160 -14.41 -8.15 2.23
C GLY A 160 -15.29 -8.37 3.46
N ASP A 161 -15.25 -9.59 3.97
CA ASP A 161 -16.09 -10.04 5.08
C ASP A 161 -15.33 -10.04 6.42
N ALA A 162 -14.01 -9.89 6.39
CA ALA A 162 -13.16 -9.64 7.55
C ALA A 162 -11.97 -8.73 7.17
N ILE A 163 -11.43 -8.00 8.15
CA ILE A 163 -10.30 -7.08 7.96
C ILE A 163 -9.11 -7.57 8.78
N LEU A 164 -8.01 -7.88 8.10
CA LEU A 164 -6.73 -8.18 8.72
C LEU A 164 -5.86 -6.92 8.67
N ALA A 165 -5.55 -6.34 9.83
CA ALA A 165 -4.54 -5.29 9.93
C ALA A 165 -3.16 -5.90 9.64
N PHE A 166 -2.46 -5.33 8.66
CA PHE A 166 -1.13 -5.77 8.23
C PHE A 166 -0.14 -4.62 8.37
N ASN A 167 0.49 -4.57 9.54
CA ASN A 167 1.52 -3.58 9.83
C ASN A 167 2.89 -4.19 9.54
N VAL A 168 3.68 -3.54 8.68
CA VAL A 168 5.09 -3.88 8.45
C VAL A 168 5.96 -2.94 9.28
N THR A 169 6.85 -3.47 10.12
CA THR A 169 7.68 -2.69 11.04
C THR A 169 9.15 -2.68 10.61
N GLY A 170 9.91 -1.72 11.14
CA GLY A 170 11.26 -1.39 10.64
C GLY A 170 11.20 -0.47 9.41
N TRP A 171 10.09 0.23 9.23
CA TRP A 171 9.92 1.17 8.13
C TRP A 171 10.70 2.47 8.38
N GLY A 172 11.20 3.10 7.31
CA GLY A 172 11.88 4.39 7.37
C GLY A 172 11.40 5.36 6.29
N TYR A 173 11.51 6.66 6.57
CA TYR A 173 11.18 7.70 5.61
C TYR A 173 12.19 7.72 4.46
N PRO A 174 11.80 8.18 3.25
CA PRO A 174 12.71 8.26 2.11
C PRO A 174 13.99 9.05 2.37
N PHE A 175 13.94 10.09 3.22
CA PHE A 175 15.11 10.88 3.60
C PHE A 175 16.08 10.13 4.54
N ASP A 176 15.61 9.09 5.24
CA ASP A 176 16.43 8.23 6.09
C ASP A 176 16.96 7.02 5.29
N THR A 177 16.12 6.44 4.43
CA THR A 177 16.44 5.21 3.70
C THR A 177 17.20 5.45 2.39
N GLY A 178 17.09 6.66 1.81
CA GLY A 178 17.59 6.98 0.48
C GLY A 178 16.86 6.24 -0.65
N VAL A 179 15.68 5.68 -0.38
CA VAL A 179 14.91 4.86 -1.31
C VAL A 179 13.57 5.53 -1.62
N ASP A 180 13.20 5.55 -2.90
CA ASP A 180 11.89 6.02 -3.33
C ASP A 180 10.79 5.08 -2.77
N PRO A 181 9.79 5.62 -2.05
CA PRO A 181 8.76 4.80 -1.46
C PRO A 181 7.77 4.33 -2.53
N TYR A 182 6.96 3.34 -2.17
CA TYR A 182 5.88 2.80 -2.98
C TYR A 182 4.99 3.93 -3.51
N SER A 183 4.92 4.02 -4.84
CA SER A 183 4.13 5.00 -5.58
C SER A 183 3.00 4.35 -6.38
N GLY A 184 2.65 3.10 -6.05
CA GLY A 184 1.58 2.36 -6.71
C GLY A 184 0.19 2.76 -6.21
N PRO A 185 -0.85 2.05 -6.65
CA PRO A 185 -2.22 2.35 -6.26
C PRO A 185 -2.43 2.17 -4.75
N LYS A 186 -3.33 2.98 -4.18
CA LYS A 186 -3.74 2.86 -2.78
C LYS A 186 -4.48 1.53 -2.51
N THR A 187 -5.30 1.11 -3.47
CA THR A 187 -6.06 -0.14 -3.42
C THR A 187 -5.44 -1.15 -4.39
N ILE A 188 -5.11 -2.34 -3.89
CA ILE A 188 -4.47 -3.41 -4.67
C ILE A 188 -5.32 -4.67 -4.58
N GLY A 189 -5.49 -5.39 -5.69
CA GLY A 189 -6.25 -6.65 -5.74
C GLY A 189 -7.43 -6.57 -6.70
N GLY A 190 -8.47 -7.36 -6.44
CA GLY A 190 -9.65 -7.45 -7.29
C GLY A 190 -10.22 -8.88 -7.36
N PRO A 191 -11.15 -9.15 -8.28
CA PRO A 191 -11.84 -10.44 -8.37
C PRO A 191 -10.90 -11.65 -8.58
N ALA A 192 -9.71 -11.43 -9.14
CA ALA A 192 -8.71 -12.47 -9.41
C ALA A 192 -7.70 -12.67 -8.26
N SER A 193 -7.93 -12.08 -7.08
CA SER A 193 -7.02 -12.16 -5.94
C SER A 193 -7.44 -13.23 -4.91
N GLY A 194 -8.06 -14.34 -5.35
CA GLY A 194 -8.38 -15.48 -4.49
C GLY A 194 -9.14 -15.12 -3.20
N SER A 195 -8.57 -15.45 -2.04
CA SER A 195 -9.14 -15.14 -0.72
C SER A 195 -9.01 -13.67 -0.30
N VAL A 196 -8.21 -12.86 -1.00
CA VAL A 196 -7.99 -11.44 -0.75
C VAL A 196 -8.94 -10.58 -1.58
N ALA A 197 -9.88 -9.90 -0.92
CA ALA A 197 -10.78 -8.94 -1.56
C ALA A 197 -9.99 -7.77 -2.17
N GLU A 198 -9.21 -7.12 -1.31
CA GLU A 198 -8.30 -6.02 -1.64
C GLU A 198 -7.27 -5.84 -0.53
N ILE A 199 -6.25 -5.03 -0.82
CA ILE A 199 -5.30 -4.48 0.13
C ILE A 199 -5.43 -2.97 0.04
N GLU A 200 -5.70 -2.34 1.17
CA GLU A 200 -5.73 -0.88 1.32
C GLU A 200 -4.44 -0.41 1.99
N VAL A 201 -3.68 0.41 1.28
CA VAL A 201 -2.51 1.09 1.83
C VAL A 201 -2.98 2.22 2.74
N GLY A 202 -2.63 2.11 4.01
CA GLY A 202 -2.94 3.09 5.05
C GLY A 202 -1.86 4.16 5.15
N THR A 203 -1.47 4.47 6.39
CA THR A 203 -0.46 5.50 6.69
C THR A 203 0.91 4.89 6.94
N PHE A 204 1.97 5.58 6.54
CA PHE A 204 3.34 5.23 6.93
C PHE A 204 3.83 6.25 7.97
N ASN A 205 4.00 5.81 9.21
CA ASN A 205 4.41 6.63 10.34
C ASN A 205 5.09 5.81 11.44
N GLU A 206 5.88 6.46 12.30
CA GLU A 206 6.44 5.86 13.53
C GLU A 206 7.14 4.49 13.34
N GLY A 207 7.81 4.29 12.21
CA GLY A 207 8.50 3.03 11.90
C GLY A 207 7.60 1.90 11.41
N VAL A 208 6.34 2.21 11.07
CA VAL A 208 5.32 1.29 10.61
C VAL A 208 4.77 1.70 9.25
N ALA A 209 4.74 0.75 8.32
CA ALA A 209 3.93 0.84 7.11
C ALA A 209 2.60 0.11 7.35
N GLN A 210 1.52 0.88 7.51
CA GLN A 210 0.17 0.35 7.76
C GLN A 210 -0.51 -0.05 6.45
N MET A 211 -1.04 -1.27 6.41
CA MET A 211 -1.96 -1.74 5.37
C MET A 211 -3.10 -2.51 6.03
N PHE A 212 -4.20 -2.66 5.29
CA PHE A 212 -5.31 -3.52 5.68
C PHE A 212 -5.65 -4.48 4.55
N VAL A 213 -5.87 -5.74 4.89
CA VAL A 213 -6.25 -6.78 3.94
C VAL A 213 -7.71 -7.13 4.16
N GLY A 214 -8.50 -6.91 3.12
CA GLY A 214 -9.86 -7.41 3.02
C GLY A 214 -9.88 -8.90 2.72
N VAL A 215 -10.54 -9.71 3.55
CA VAL A 215 -10.59 -11.17 3.39
C VAL A 215 -12.00 -11.61 2.99
N ARG A 216 -12.11 -12.37 1.90
CA ARG A 216 -13.39 -12.92 1.41
C ARG A 216 -13.82 -14.11 2.26
N GLY A 217 -15.10 -14.25 2.57
CA GLY A 217 -15.66 -15.40 3.29
C GLY A 217 -15.43 -15.40 4.80
N GLY A 218 -14.90 -14.31 5.37
CA GLY A 218 -14.68 -14.11 6.80
C GLY A 218 -13.21 -14.26 7.19
N GLN A 219 -12.95 -14.48 8.48
CA GLN A 219 -11.60 -14.73 8.96
C GLN A 219 -11.07 -16.06 8.42
N ARG A 220 -9.85 -16.05 7.92
CA ARG A 220 -9.13 -17.20 7.36
C ARG A 220 -7.80 -17.38 8.04
N GLU A 221 -7.33 -18.63 8.05
CA GLU A 221 -6.00 -18.89 8.58
C GLU A 221 -4.95 -18.19 7.73
N PHE A 222 -3.92 -17.67 8.38
CA PHE A 222 -2.80 -17.06 7.70
C PHE A 222 -1.46 -17.51 8.27
N THR A 223 -0.41 -17.36 7.47
CA THR A 223 0.99 -17.48 7.91
C THR A 223 1.77 -16.27 7.42
N ALA A 224 2.83 -15.90 8.14
CA ALA A 224 3.68 -14.80 7.72
C ALA A 224 5.16 -15.10 7.97
N MET A 225 6.00 -14.65 7.05
CA MET A 225 7.45 -14.79 7.14
C MET A 225 8.14 -13.56 6.57
N THR A 226 9.42 -13.44 6.88
CA THR A 226 10.28 -12.41 6.27
C THR A 226 11.35 -13.08 5.44
N LEU A 227 11.69 -12.47 4.32
CA LEU A 227 12.82 -12.87 3.49
C LEU A 227 13.91 -11.80 3.56
N THR A 228 15.13 -12.20 3.22
CA THR A 228 16.31 -11.34 3.12
C THR A 228 16.86 -11.44 1.70
N ASN A 229 17.58 -10.43 1.22
CA ASN A 229 18.25 -10.40 -0.09
C ASN A 229 17.30 -10.64 -1.31
N PRO A 230 16.34 -9.73 -1.58
CA PRO A 230 16.03 -8.47 -0.88
C PRO A 230 15.09 -8.68 0.34
N PRO A 231 15.02 -7.72 1.28
CA PRO A 231 14.11 -7.82 2.40
C PRO A 231 12.65 -7.80 1.93
N ARG A 232 11.84 -8.71 2.46
CA ARG A 232 10.40 -8.80 2.16
C ARG A 232 9.61 -9.25 3.38
N VAL A 233 8.35 -8.85 3.44
CA VAL A 233 7.35 -9.54 4.26
C VAL A 233 6.40 -10.30 3.34
N VAL A 234 6.18 -11.57 3.64
CA VAL A 234 5.29 -12.46 2.90
C VAL A 234 4.17 -12.90 3.84
N LEU A 235 2.93 -12.71 3.41
CA LEU A 235 1.72 -13.09 4.11
C LEU A 235 0.92 -14.03 3.20
N ASP A 236 0.67 -15.25 3.66
CA ASP A 236 -0.19 -16.21 2.98
C ASP A 236 -1.51 -16.32 3.73
N ILE A 237 -2.62 -16.29 3.00
CA ILE A 237 -3.99 -16.41 3.54
C ILE A 237 -4.65 -17.60 2.86
N SER A 238 -5.18 -18.55 3.63
CA SER A 238 -5.82 -19.74 3.08
C SER A 238 -6.98 -19.39 2.14
N ASP A 239 -7.31 -20.29 1.21
CA ASP A 239 -8.49 -20.14 0.33
C ASP A 239 -9.81 -20.44 1.01
#